data_AF-A0A5K0XFD4-F1
#
_entry.id   AF-A0A5K0XFD4-F1
#
_cell.length_a   1.000
_cell.length_b   1.000
_cell.length_c   1.000
_cell.angle_alpha   90.00
_cell.angle_beta   90.00
_cell.angle_gamma   90.00
#
_symmetry.space_group_name_H-M   'P 1'
#
loop_
_entity.id
_entity.type
_entity.pdbx_description
1 polymer ?
#
loop_
_entity_poly.entity_id
_entity_poly.type
_entity_poly.pdbx_seq_one_letter_code
_entity_poly.pdbx_strand_id
1 'polypeptide(L)'
;VSNYGSIIFISLFLCIIATGVLEMQWGRIGIDDWWRNEQFWVIGGVSSHLFALFQGLLKVLAGVDTSFTVTSKGGDDGEFAELYVFKWTSMLIPPLTLLIINIIGTVSGISSAINNGYDSWGPLFGKFFFAFWVIVHLYPFLKGLMGKQNRTPTIVVVWSILLASIFSLVWVRINPFLSRSTGPVLEICGLDCENN
;
A
#
# COMPACT_ATOMS: atom_id res chain seq x y z
N VAL A 1 5.22 13.07 -20.27
CA VAL A 1 4.30 11.95 -20.60
C VAL A 1 3.68 12.25 -21.95
N SER A 2 3.71 11.34 -22.91
CA SER A 2 3.09 11.60 -24.22
C SER A 2 1.56 11.58 -24.09
N ASN A 3 0.86 12.40 -24.89
CA ASN A 3 -0.61 12.46 -24.89
C ASN A 3 -1.26 11.08 -25.03
N TYR A 4 -0.64 10.18 -25.80
CA TYR A 4 -1.11 8.80 -26.00
C TYR A 4 -1.05 7.95 -24.72
N GLY A 5 0.05 8.01 -23.97
CA GLY A 5 0.20 7.24 -22.73
C GLY A 5 -0.83 7.65 -21.67
N SER A 6 -1.10 8.95 -21.54
CA SER A 6 -2.13 9.46 -20.62
C SER A 6 -3.54 8.99 -21.01
N ILE A 7 -3.87 8.96 -22.31
CA ILE A 7 -5.18 8.51 -22.79
C ILE A 7 -5.40 7.02 -22.47
N ILE A 8 -4.42 6.16 -22.72
CA ILE A 8 -4.52 4.73 -22.39
C ILE A 8 -4.71 4.56 -20.89
N PHE A 9 -3.91 5.25 -20.07
CA PHE A 9 -3.99 5.16 -18.63
C PHE A 9 -5.40 5.53 -18.12
N ILE A 10 -5.93 6.67 -18.56
CA ILE A 10 -7.29 7.10 -18.18
C ILE A 10 -8.35 6.12 -18.65
N SER A 11 -8.24 5.64 -19.90
CA SER A 11 -9.18 4.65 -20.46
C SER A 11 -9.22 3.36 -19.65
N LEU A 12 -8.05 2.86 -19.21
CA LEU A 12 -7.95 1.66 -18.37
C LEU A 12 -8.69 1.83 -17.04
N PHE A 13 -8.49 2.95 -16.34
CA PHE A 13 -9.18 3.22 -15.08
C PHE A 13 -10.69 3.36 -15.27
N LEU A 14 -11.13 4.02 -16.34
CA LEU A 14 -12.56 4.11 -16.66
C LEU A 14 -13.17 2.73 -16.94
N CYS A 15 -12.47 1.87 -17.68
CA CYS A 15 -12.91 0.49 -17.92
C CYS A 15 -13.02 -0.33 -16.63
N ILE A 16 -12.04 -0.22 -15.72
CA ILE A 16 -12.08 -0.91 -14.42
C ILE A 16 -13.29 -0.45 -13.61
N ILE A 17 -13.51 0.86 -13.50
CA ILE A 17 -14.65 1.43 -12.75
C ILE A 17 -15.98 0.98 -13.39
N ALA A 18 -16.11 1.08 -14.71
CA ALA A 18 -17.32 0.66 -15.42
C ALA A 18 -17.61 -0.83 -15.22
N THR A 19 -16.57 -1.67 -15.27
CA THR A 19 -16.71 -3.13 -15.04
C THR A 19 -17.14 -3.42 -13.60
N GLY A 20 -16.55 -2.75 -12.61
CA GLY A 20 -16.98 -2.88 -11.21
C GLY A 20 -18.43 -2.48 -10.99
N VAL A 21 -18.90 -1.39 -11.62
CA VAL A 21 -20.31 -0.98 -11.57
C VAL A 21 -21.23 -2.03 -12.20
N LEU A 22 -20.86 -2.57 -13.36
CA LEU A 22 -21.64 -3.63 -14.02
C LEU A 22 -21.70 -4.91 -13.19
N GLU A 23 -20.59 -5.31 -12.57
CA GLU A 23 -20.51 -6.47 -11.68
C GLU A 23 -21.44 -6.30 -10.48
N MET A 24 -21.41 -5.14 -9.81
CA MET A 24 -22.30 -4.86 -8.69
C MET A 24 -23.78 -4.87 -9.10
N GLN A 25 -24.12 -4.30 -10.26
CA GLN A 25 -25.51 -4.28 -10.77
C GLN A 25 -26.00 -5.68 -11.14
N TRP A 26 -25.19 -6.48 -11.83
CA TRP A 26 -25.56 -7.83 -12.25
C TRP A 26 -25.61 -8.79 -11.07
N GLY A 27 -24.62 -8.71 -10.18
CA GLY A 27 -24.54 -9.51 -8.96
C GLY A 27 -25.57 -9.10 -7.89
N ARG A 28 -26.16 -7.90 -8.01
CA ARG A 28 -27.01 -7.28 -6.97
C ARG A 28 -26.31 -7.23 -5.61
N ILE A 29 -25.01 -6.92 -5.62
CA ILE A 29 -24.15 -6.88 -4.44
C ILE A 29 -23.96 -5.41 -4.02
N GLY A 30 -23.98 -5.14 -2.71
CA GLY A 30 -23.70 -3.80 -2.19
C GLY A 30 -22.23 -3.41 -2.37
N ILE A 31 -21.95 -2.10 -2.43
CA ILE A 31 -20.58 -1.58 -2.60
C ILE A 31 -19.62 -2.04 -1.49
N ASP A 32 -20.11 -2.17 -0.26
CA ASP A 32 -19.29 -2.59 0.88
C ASP A 32 -18.84 -4.05 0.74
N ASP A 33 -19.73 -4.94 0.28
CA ASP A 33 -19.41 -6.35 0.06
C ASP A 33 -18.49 -6.54 -1.14
N TRP A 34 -18.73 -5.80 -2.22
CA TRP A 34 -17.83 -5.78 -3.39
C TRP A 34 -16.42 -5.31 -3.00
N TRP A 35 -16.33 -4.21 -2.25
CA TRP A 35 -15.04 -3.69 -1.79
C TRP A 35 -14.32 -4.67 -0.85
N ARG A 36 -15.05 -5.30 0.09
CA ARG A 36 -14.47 -6.33 0.97
C ARG A 36 -13.97 -7.53 0.17
N ASN A 37 -14.68 -7.94 -0.88
CA ASN A 37 -14.25 -9.01 -1.78
C ASN A 37 -12.92 -8.64 -2.47
N GLU A 38 -12.80 -7.43 -3.02
CA GLU A 38 -11.55 -6.94 -3.62
C GLU A 38 -10.39 -6.94 -2.62
N GLN A 39 -10.64 -6.47 -1.39
CA GLN A 39 -9.64 -6.53 -0.32
C GLN A 39 -9.18 -7.96 -0.02
N PHE A 40 -10.11 -8.91 0.07
CA PHE A 40 -9.77 -10.33 0.28
C PHE A 40 -9.03 -10.93 -0.90
N TRP A 41 -9.39 -10.56 -2.12
CA TRP A 41 -8.70 -11.00 -3.33
C TRP A 41 -7.23 -10.55 -3.33
N VAL A 42 -6.96 -9.27 -3.04
CA VAL A 42 -5.59 -8.75 -2.94
C VAL A 42 -4.81 -9.43 -1.80
N ILE A 43 -5.41 -9.55 -0.62
CA ILE A 43 -4.76 -10.18 0.53
C ILE A 43 -4.44 -11.65 0.24
N GLY A 44 -5.38 -12.40 -0.34
CA GLY A 44 -5.19 -13.80 -0.75
C GLY A 44 -4.09 -13.94 -1.82
N GLY A 45 -4.09 -13.05 -2.82
CA GLY A 45 -3.06 -12.99 -3.85
C GLY A 45 -1.65 -12.81 -3.29
N VAL A 46 -1.49 -11.88 -2.35
CA VAL A 46 -0.18 -11.59 -1.72
C VAL A 46 0.28 -12.69 -0.76
N SER A 47 -0.65 -13.47 -0.21
CA SER A 47 -0.36 -14.43 0.85
C SER A 47 -0.51 -15.89 0.41
N SER A 48 -1.72 -16.44 0.40
CA SER A 48 -1.97 -17.87 0.13
C SER A 48 -1.53 -18.27 -1.25
N HIS A 49 -1.79 -17.44 -2.27
CA HIS A 49 -1.41 -17.76 -3.63
C HIS A 49 0.12 -17.79 -3.77
N LEU A 50 0.82 -16.81 -3.19
CA LEU A 50 2.28 -16.80 -3.17
C LEU A 50 2.86 -18.05 -2.49
N PHE A 51 2.29 -18.44 -1.35
CA PHE A 51 2.74 -19.63 -0.62
C PHE A 51 2.46 -20.93 -1.40
N ALA A 52 1.30 -21.03 -2.03
CA ALA A 52 0.92 -22.15 -2.88
C ALA A 52 1.85 -22.28 -4.10
N LEU A 53 2.25 -21.16 -4.71
CA LEU A 53 3.22 -21.14 -5.82
C LEU A 53 4.58 -21.68 -5.38
N PHE A 54 5.11 -21.23 -4.23
CA PHE A 54 6.38 -21.74 -3.71
C PHE A 54 6.31 -23.22 -3.36
N GLN A 55 5.23 -23.68 -2.74
CA GLN A 55 5.03 -25.08 -2.43
C GLN A 55 4.90 -25.95 -3.70
N GLY A 56 4.17 -25.48 -4.71
CA GLY A 56 4.06 -26.14 -6.00
C GLY A 56 5.42 -26.26 -6.70
N LEU A 57 6.22 -25.20 -6.68
CA LEU A 57 7.56 -25.20 -7.26
C LEU A 57 8.50 -26.17 -6.54
N LEU A 58 8.50 -26.16 -5.19
CA LEU A 58 9.30 -27.09 -4.40
C LEU A 58 8.90 -28.55 -4.63
N LYS A 59 7.59 -28.82 -4.81
CA LYS A 59 7.11 -30.16 -5.14
C LYS A 59 7.62 -30.62 -6.51
N VAL A 60 7.55 -29.75 -7.52
CA VAL A 60 7.97 -30.08 -8.90
C VAL A 60 9.49 -30.19 -9.02
N LEU A 61 10.27 -29.32 -8.38
CA LEU A 61 11.72 -29.26 -8.52
C LEU A 61 12.49 -30.15 -7.53
N ALA A 62 11.98 -30.31 -6.30
CA ALA A 62 12.70 -30.99 -5.22
C ALA A 62 12.03 -32.29 -4.77
N GLY A 63 10.86 -32.66 -5.34
CA GLY A 63 10.17 -33.91 -5.01
C GLY A 63 9.68 -34.00 -3.56
N VAL A 64 9.60 -32.87 -2.84
CA VAL A 64 9.18 -32.83 -1.44
C VAL A 64 7.66 -32.99 -1.35
N ASP A 65 7.20 -33.95 -0.54
CA ASP A 65 5.78 -34.11 -0.21
C ASP A 65 5.31 -32.92 0.63
N THR A 66 4.66 -31.97 -0.05
CA THR A 66 4.03 -30.82 0.60
C THR A 66 2.62 -31.20 1.04
N SER A 67 2.46 -31.56 2.32
CA SER A 67 1.13 -31.74 2.91
C SER A 67 0.57 -30.39 3.38
N PHE A 68 -0.53 -29.96 2.76
CA PHE A 68 -1.31 -28.83 3.23
C PHE A 68 -2.10 -29.30 4.45
N THR A 69 -1.57 -29.11 5.67
CA THR A 69 -2.40 -29.25 6.87
C THR A 69 -3.32 -28.03 6.92
N VAL A 70 -4.51 -28.17 6.35
CA VAL A 70 -5.60 -27.20 6.48
C VAL A 70 -5.99 -27.18 7.95
N THR A 71 -5.59 -26.15 8.69
CA THR A 71 -6.13 -25.94 10.03
C THR A 71 -7.59 -25.54 9.84
N SER A 72 -8.54 -26.43 10.16
CA SER A 72 -9.95 -26.05 10.14
C SER A 72 -10.16 -24.91 11.15
N LYS A 73 -10.89 -23.88 10.73
CA LYS A 73 -11.62 -23.01 11.66
C LYS A 73 -12.82 -23.82 12.15
N GLY A 74 -12.61 -24.65 13.17
CA GLY A 74 -13.69 -25.41 13.79
C GLY A 74 -13.46 -25.53 15.29
N GLY A 75 -14.38 -24.98 16.08
CA GLY A 75 -14.42 -24.94 17.54
C GLY A 75 -14.15 -23.52 18.04
N ASP A 76 -15.10 -22.77 18.60
CA ASP A 76 -16.22 -23.18 19.44
C ASP A 76 -17.33 -22.10 19.47
N ASP A 77 -18.56 -22.54 19.75
CA ASP A 77 -19.78 -21.73 19.71
C ASP A 77 -19.71 -20.51 20.63
N GLY A 78 -19.80 -19.31 20.03
CA GLY A 78 -19.88 -18.06 20.77
C GLY A 78 -20.18 -16.90 19.83
N GLU A 79 -21.46 -16.54 19.75
CA GLU A 79 -22.01 -15.36 19.07
C GLU A 79 -21.02 -14.18 19.12
N PHE A 80 -20.41 -13.87 17.96
CA PHE A 80 -19.60 -12.69 17.67
C PHE A 80 -18.17 -12.56 18.26
N ALA A 81 -17.56 -13.59 18.86
CA ALA A 81 -16.21 -13.46 19.45
C ALA A 81 -15.02 -13.85 18.54
N GLU A 82 -15.23 -14.61 17.46
CA GLU A 82 -14.12 -15.28 16.74
C GLU A 82 -13.58 -14.56 15.49
N LEU A 83 -14.17 -13.46 15.04
CA LEU A 83 -13.71 -12.77 13.81
C LEU A 83 -12.43 -11.94 14.02
N TYR A 84 -11.95 -11.77 15.26
CA TYR A 84 -10.82 -10.89 15.62
C TYR A 84 -9.66 -11.58 16.36
N VAL A 85 -9.60 -12.92 16.39
CA VAL A 85 -8.44 -13.63 16.96
C VAL A 85 -7.34 -13.75 15.92
N PHE A 86 -6.44 -12.78 15.91
CA PHE A 86 -5.23 -12.83 15.12
C PHE A 86 -4.31 -13.96 15.62
N LYS A 87 -4.28 -15.07 14.89
CA LYS A 87 -3.29 -16.16 15.03
C LYS A 87 -2.11 -15.84 14.11
N TRP A 88 -0.91 -15.68 14.68
CA TRP A 88 0.31 -15.47 13.91
C TRP A 88 0.59 -16.69 13.04
N THR A 89 0.64 -16.51 11.72
CA THR A 89 1.00 -17.54 10.75
C THR A 89 1.98 -16.97 9.73
N SER A 90 2.84 -17.82 9.15
CA SER A 90 3.82 -17.40 8.14
C SER A 90 3.18 -16.78 6.90
N MET A 91 1.90 -17.08 6.64
CA MET A 91 1.11 -16.49 5.55
C MET A 91 0.86 -14.98 5.73
N LEU A 92 1.00 -14.45 6.95
CA LEU A 92 0.81 -13.02 7.26
C LEU A 92 2.09 -12.20 7.04
N ILE A 93 3.24 -12.84 6.85
CA ILE A 93 4.51 -12.14 6.64
C ILE A 93 4.48 -11.29 5.35
N PRO A 94 4.10 -11.82 4.16
CA PRO A 94 4.12 -11.03 2.93
C PRO A 94 3.17 -9.81 2.93
N PRO A 95 1.90 -9.91 3.40
CA PRO A 95 1.03 -8.73 3.53
C PRO A 95 1.57 -7.68 4.51
N LEU A 96 2.14 -8.12 5.63
CA LEU A 96 2.70 -7.21 6.64
C LEU A 96 3.94 -6.47 6.12
N THR A 97 4.85 -7.17 5.43
CA THR A 97 6.05 -6.53 4.86
C THR A 97 5.67 -5.53 3.78
N LEU A 98 4.73 -5.86 2.90
CA LEU A 98 4.21 -4.94 1.89
C LEU A 98 3.59 -3.69 2.51
N LEU A 99 2.79 -3.86 3.57
CA LEU A 99 2.19 -2.74 4.28
C LEU A 99 3.26 -1.81 4.88
N ILE A 100 4.24 -2.36 5.60
CA ILE A 100 5.31 -1.60 6.25
C ILE A 100 6.14 -0.83 5.22
N ILE A 101 6.55 -1.49 4.12
CA ILE A 101 7.36 -0.87 3.08
C ILE A 101 6.60 0.27 2.40
N ASN A 102 5.30 0.10 2.10
CA ASN A 102 4.48 1.17 1.51
C ASN A 102 4.32 2.36 2.47
N ILE A 103 4.08 2.13 3.76
CA ILE A 103 3.98 3.21 4.75
C ILE A 103 5.31 3.99 4.85
N ILE A 104 6.45 3.28 4.95
CA ILE A 104 7.77 3.92 5.01
C ILE A 104 8.04 4.70 3.71
N GLY A 105 7.73 4.12 2.56
CA GLY A 105 7.88 4.75 1.25
C GLY A 105 7.04 6.03 1.11
N THR A 106 5.79 6.00 1.56
CA THR A 106 4.90 7.17 1.63
C THR A 106 5.50 8.25 2.53
N VAL A 107 5.88 7.94 3.77
CA VAL A 107 6.45 8.94 4.69
C VAL A 107 7.75 9.54 4.14
N SER A 108 8.66 8.71 3.64
CA SER A 108 9.92 9.16 3.02
C SER A 108 9.70 10.02 1.78
N GLY A 109 8.72 9.65 0.94
CA GLY A 109 8.33 10.41 -0.24
C GLY A 109 7.83 11.81 0.10
N ILE A 110 6.96 11.93 1.13
CA ILE A 110 6.44 13.24 1.57
C ILE A 110 7.59 14.08 2.09
N SER A 111 8.43 13.51 2.96
CA SER A 111 9.57 14.22 3.54
C SER A 111 10.52 14.74 2.45
N SER A 112 10.77 13.93 1.41
CA SER A 112 11.57 14.34 0.26
C SER A 112 10.90 15.43 -0.57
N ALA A 113 9.60 15.34 -0.83
CA ALA A 113 8.87 16.34 -1.61
C ALA A 113 8.81 17.71 -0.93
N ILE A 114 8.61 17.71 0.40
CA ILE A 114 8.63 18.93 1.21
C ILE A 114 10.01 19.59 1.15
N ASN A 115 11.09 18.82 1.22
CA ASN A 115 12.45 19.35 1.24
C ASN A 115 12.97 19.79 -0.14
N ASN A 116 12.43 19.25 -1.23
CA ASN A 116 12.90 19.49 -2.60
C ASN A 116 12.03 20.48 -3.41
N GLY A 117 10.98 21.04 -2.83
CA GLY A 117 10.15 22.07 -3.47
C GLY A 117 9.10 21.53 -4.46
N TYR A 118 8.34 22.43 -5.07
CA TYR A 118 7.09 22.13 -5.80
C TYR A 118 7.28 21.19 -7.01
N ASP A 119 8.40 21.29 -7.71
CA ASP A 119 8.68 20.48 -8.91
C ASP A 119 8.75 18.98 -8.63
N SER A 120 9.02 18.60 -7.38
CA SER A 120 9.10 17.20 -6.96
C SER A 120 7.72 16.54 -6.75
N TRP A 121 6.63 17.32 -6.61
CA TRP A 121 5.30 16.81 -6.27
C TRP A 121 4.60 16.11 -7.44
N GLY A 122 4.83 16.56 -8.68
CA GLY A 122 4.19 15.98 -9.87
C GLY A 122 4.51 14.48 -10.06
N PRO A 123 5.80 14.09 -10.15
CA PRO A 123 6.19 12.68 -10.24
C PRO A 123 5.84 11.86 -9.00
N LEU A 124 5.69 12.52 -7.85
CA LEU A 124 5.37 11.91 -6.58
C LEU A 124 3.91 11.46 -6.53
N PHE A 125 2.98 12.29 -7.02
CA PHE A 125 1.54 12.04 -6.93
C PHE A 125 1.13 10.64 -7.42
N GLY A 126 1.63 10.20 -8.57
CA GLY A 126 1.34 8.86 -9.09
C GLY A 126 1.83 7.75 -8.15
N LYS A 127 3.04 7.88 -7.59
CA LYS A 127 3.60 6.92 -6.63
C LYS A 127 2.77 6.87 -5.34
N PHE A 128 2.30 8.02 -4.88
CA PHE A 128 1.42 8.13 -3.71
C PHE A 128 0.09 7.45 -3.93
N PHE A 129 -0.52 7.66 -5.10
CA PHE A 129 -1.79 7.05 -5.46
C PHE A 129 -1.71 5.51 -5.37
N PHE A 130 -0.67 4.90 -5.93
CA PHE A 130 -0.50 3.44 -5.87
C PHE A 130 -0.16 2.95 -4.46
N ALA A 131 0.73 3.63 -3.73
CA ALA A 131 1.05 3.26 -2.35
C ALA A 131 -0.20 3.35 -1.44
N PHE A 132 -1.00 4.40 -1.61
CA PHE A 132 -2.27 4.57 -0.91
C PHE A 132 -3.26 3.45 -1.27
N TRP A 133 -3.43 3.14 -2.56
CA TRP A 133 -4.30 2.05 -3.01
C TRP A 133 -3.95 0.72 -2.32
N VAL A 134 -2.65 0.39 -2.23
CA VAL A 134 -2.17 -0.82 -1.53
C VAL A 134 -2.53 -0.77 -0.03
N ILE A 135 -2.26 0.34 0.65
CA ILE A 135 -2.55 0.52 2.08
C ILE A 135 -4.05 0.37 2.37
N VAL A 136 -4.92 0.96 1.53
CA VAL A 136 -6.38 0.85 1.72
C VAL A 136 -6.85 -0.59 1.50
N HIS A 137 -6.29 -1.33 0.53
CA HIS A 137 -6.64 -2.75 0.34
C HIS A 137 -6.20 -3.62 1.52
N LEU A 138 -5.06 -3.30 2.15
CA LEU A 138 -4.53 -4.01 3.33
C LEU A 138 -5.13 -3.49 4.66
N TYR A 139 -6.02 -2.50 4.65
CA TYR A 139 -6.59 -1.94 5.88
C TYR A 139 -7.35 -2.95 6.76
N PRO A 140 -8.16 -3.89 6.24
CA PRO A 140 -8.81 -4.91 7.07
C PRO A 140 -7.80 -5.81 7.78
N PHE A 141 -6.68 -6.10 7.12
CA PHE A 141 -5.57 -6.84 7.70
C PHE A 141 -4.91 -6.07 8.84
N LEU A 142 -4.68 -4.76 8.66
CA LEU A 142 -4.19 -3.88 9.72
C LEU A 142 -5.17 -3.82 10.90
N LYS A 143 -6.48 -3.67 10.65
CA LYS A 143 -7.52 -3.75 11.69
C LYS A 143 -7.48 -5.09 12.42
N GLY A 144 -7.29 -6.20 11.72
CA GLY A 144 -7.14 -7.52 12.32
C GLY A 144 -5.92 -7.63 13.25
N LEU A 145 -4.78 -7.05 12.86
CA LEU A 145 -3.56 -6.99 13.69
C LEU A 145 -3.79 -6.13 14.95
N MET A 146 -4.43 -4.96 14.80
CA MET A 146 -4.67 -4.02 15.90
C MET A 146 -5.81 -4.46 16.82
N GLY A 147 -6.75 -5.29 16.35
CA GLY A 147 -7.90 -5.77 17.14
C GLY A 147 -7.52 -6.62 18.36
N LYS A 148 -6.38 -7.32 18.33
CA LYS A 148 -5.83 -8.01 19.51
C LYS A 148 -5.14 -7.05 20.49
N GLN A 149 -4.77 -5.87 20.01
CA GLN A 149 -4.03 -4.84 20.71
C GLN A 149 -4.98 -3.78 21.31
N ASN A 150 -6.07 -4.20 21.97
CA ASN A 150 -6.93 -3.31 22.79
C ASN A 150 -6.17 -2.65 23.97
N ARG A 151 -4.85 -2.87 24.08
CA ARG A 151 -3.95 -2.30 25.08
C ARG A 151 -3.03 -1.19 24.58
N THR A 152 -2.96 -0.89 23.27
CA THR A 152 -2.19 0.28 22.81
C THR A 152 -3.09 1.50 22.80
N PRO A 153 -2.86 2.49 23.69
CA PRO A 153 -3.64 3.71 23.69
C PRO A 153 -3.47 4.43 22.36
N THR A 154 -4.56 4.92 21.75
CA THR A 154 -4.53 5.69 20.50
C THR A 154 -3.54 6.86 20.58
N ILE A 155 -3.42 7.46 21.77
CA ILE A 155 -2.45 8.53 22.03
C ILE A 155 -1.01 8.11 21.76
N VAL A 156 -0.60 6.88 22.12
CA VAL A 156 0.75 6.37 21.87
C VAL A 156 1.00 6.23 20.37
N VAL A 157 0.02 5.72 19.62
CA VAL A 157 0.10 5.58 18.15
C VAL A 157 0.28 6.95 17.49
N VAL A 158 -0.49 7.95 17.91
CA VAL A 158 -0.38 9.32 17.41
C VAL A 158 1.02 9.90 17.67
N TRP A 159 1.52 9.77 18.90
CA TRP A 159 2.88 10.25 19.24
C TRP A 159 3.96 9.52 18.47
N SER A 160 3.84 8.20 18.27
CA SER A 160 4.79 7.43 17.47
C SER A 160 4.83 7.89 16.01
N ILE A 161 3.66 8.15 15.39
CA ILE A 161 3.57 8.66 14.02
C ILE A 161 4.18 10.06 13.91
N LEU A 162 3.87 10.94 14.87
CA LEU A 162 4.40 12.31 14.90
C LEU A 162 5.93 12.31 15.09
N LEU A 163 6.44 11.50 16.00
CA LEU A 163 7.87 11.39 16.23
C LEU A 163 8.58 10.80 14.99
N ALA A 164 8.01 9.77 14.37
CA ALA A 164 8.55 9.15 13.16
C ALA A 164 8.58 10.13 11.97
N SER A 165 7.57 10.99 11.82
CA SER A 165 7.55 11.99 10.74
C SER A 165 8.61 13.08 10.95
N ILE A 166 8.80 13.56 12.18
CA ILE A 166 9.88 14.50 12.52
C ILE A 166 11.25 13.87 12.22
N PHE A 167 11.48 12.63 12.67
CA PHE A 167 12.74 11.93 12.39
C PHE A 167 12.98 11.76 10.89
N SER A 168 11.95 11.42 10.11
CA SER A 168 12.05 11.31 8.66
C SER A 168 12.44 12.63 7.99
N LEU A 169 11.82 13.75 8.39
CA LEU A 169 12.13 15.08 7.87
C LEU A 169 13.56 15.50 8.20
N VAL A 170 13.97 15.33 9.46
CA VAL A 170 15.32 15.64 9.93
C VAL A 170 16.36 14.79 9.19
N TRP A 171 16.10 13.48 9.04
CA TRP A 171 16.98 12.56 8.32
C TRP A 171 17.19 12.99 6.86
N VAL A 172 16.12 13.29 6.14
CA VAL A 172 16.20 13.73 4.74
C VAL A 172 16.97 15.06 4.61
N ARG A 173 16.88 15.93 5.63
CA ARG A 173 17.58 17.22 5.62
C ARG A 173 19.08 17.13 5.87
N ILE A 174 19.49 16.24 6.78
CA ILE A 174 20.88 16.09 7.24
C ILE A 174 21.67 15.13 6.36
N ASN A 175 21.03 14.10 5.80
CA ASN A 175 21.73 13.04 5.09
C ASN A 175 22.38 13.56 3.79
N PRO A 176 23.73 13.50 3.66
CA PRO A 176 24.44 14.03 2.50
C PRO A 176 24.36 13.12 1.26
N PHE A 177 23.88 11.89 1.41
CA PHE A 177 23.81 10.90 0.32
C PHE A 177 22.49 10.93 -0.45
N LEU A 178 21.53 11.74 -0.01
CA LEU A 178 20.28 11.96 -0.74
C LEU A 178 20.50 13.06 -1.78
N SER A 179 20.22 12.75 -3.04
CA SER A 179 20.25 13.74 -4.12
C SER A 179 19.23 14.84 -3.79
N ARG A 180 19.73 16.06 -3.57
CA ARG A 180 18.87 17.23 -3.57
C ARG A 180 18.41 17.46 -5.00
N SER A 181 17.12 17.63 -5.21
CA SER A 181 16.61 18.12 -6.48
C SER A 181 17.03 19.58 -6.60
N THR A 182 18.26 19.82 -7.06
CA THR A 182 18.62 21.12 -7.61
C THR A 182 17.64 21.33 -8.76
N GLY A 183 16.79 22.36 -8.67
CA GLY A 183 15.85 22.69 -9.73
C GLY A 183 16.54 22.81 -11.09
N PRO A 184 15.79 22.99 -12.20
CA PRO A 184 16.41 23.22 -13.49
C PRO A 184 17.46 24.33 -13.36
N VAL A 185 18.64 24.11 -13.96
CA VAL A 185 19.69 25.13 -13.98
C VAL A 185 19.06 26.38 -14.57
N LEU A 186 18.85 27.40 -13.73
CA LEU A 186 18.37 28.70 -14.15
C LEU A 186 19.49 29.34 -14.95
N GLU A 187 19.58 29.01 -16.23
CA GLU A 187 20.37 29.78 -17.18
C GLU A 187 19.73 31.16 -17.25
N ILE A 188 20.53 32.20 -17.01
CA ILE A 188 20.08 33.59 -17.09
C ILE A 188 19.67 33.79 -18.55
N CYS A 189 18.36 33.69 -18.83
CA CYS A 189 17.82 34.15 -20.09
C CYS A 189 18.09 35.65 -20.11
N GLY A 190 18.95 36.11 -21.02
CA GLY A 190 19.42 37.50 -21.14
C GLY A 190 18.33 38.48 -21.57
N LEU A 191 17.20 38.47 -20.86
CA LEU A 191 16.17 39.47 -20.93
C LEU A 191 16.57 40.60 -20.00
N ASP A 192 17.15 41.64 -20.60
CA ASP A 192 17.31 42.95 -19.98
C ASP A 192 15.92 43.49 -19.62
N CYS A 193 15.54 43.41 -18.35
CA CYS A 193 14.33 44.05 -17.82
C CYS A 193 14.58 45.55 -17.49
N GLU A 194 15.53 46.20 -18.14
CA GLU A 194 15.89 47.61 -17.93
C GLU A 194 15.50 48.55 -19.09
N ASN A 195 14.54 48.19 -19.95
CA ASN A 195 14.02 49.15 -20.94
C ASN A 195 12.49 49.24 -20.95
N ASN A 196 12.02 50.29 -20.26
CA ASN A 196 10.85 51.15 -20.51
C ASN A 196 9.52 50.50 -20.94
#